data_AF-A0AAD0D4Y6-F1
#
_entry.id   AF-A0AAD0D4Y6-F1
#
_cell.length_a   1.000
_cell.length_b   1.000
_cell.length_c   1.000
_cell.angle_alpha   90.00
_cell.angle_beta   90.00
_cell.angle_gamma   90.00
#
_symmetry.space_group_name_H-M   'P 1'
#
loop_
_entity.id
_entity.type
_entity.pdbx_description
1 polymer ?
#
loop_
_entity_poly.entity_id
_entity_poly.type
_entity_poly.pdbx_seq_one_letter_code
_entity_poly.pdbx_strand_id
1 'polypeptide(L)'
;MLKIGIEGADGDPLKGGGGVAKSNSSTMLGQYGVQTASKTIWKGTGKERIDVENPNPGQRPGKLHYQDNKGNKYIYDPKTYSFPDAPKSVNNLLKDTSFEKAIDKGMIQYLGEKK
;
A
#
# COMPACT_ATOMS: atom_id res chain seq x y z
N MET A 1 55.49 2.69 42.00
CA MET A 1 55.03 2.66 43.41
C MET A 1 53.51 2.59 43.40
N LEU A 2 52.93 1.69 44.21
CA LEU A 2 51.53 1.27 44.30
C LEU A 2 50.41 2.31 44.04
N LYS A 3 49.29 1.85 43.42
CA LYS A 3 48.02 1.69 44.16
C LYS A 3 46.98 0.81 43.42
N ILE A 4 46.64 -0.29 44.11
CA ILE A 4 45.39 -1.06 44.04
C ILE A 4 44.26 -0.21 44.66
N GLY A 5 43.02 -0.36 44.19
CA GLY A 5 41.82 0.07 44.94
C GLY A 5 40.56 0.14 44.09
N ILE A 6 39.75 -0.92 44.19
CA ILE A 6 38.38 -1.09 43.65
C ILE A 6 37.37 -0.67 44.73
N GLU A 7 36.09 -0.54 44.33
CA GLU A 7 34.83 -0.31 45.12
C GLU A 7 34.34 1.15 45.07
N GLY A 8 33.29 1.49 44.31
CA GLY A 8 31.86 1.24 44.55
C GLY A 8 31.21 2.64 44.77
N ALA A 9 29.98 2.99 44.41
CA ALA A 9 28.80 2.31 43.91
C ALA A 9 27.83 3.40 43.42
N ASP A 10 27.47 3.37 42.14
CA ASP A 10 26.43 4.23 41.56
C ASP A 10 25.48 3.30 40.83
N GLY A 11 24.53 2.77 41.60
CA GLY A 11 23.49 1.91 41.07
C GLY A 11 22.52 2.69 40.20
N ASP A 12 22.30 2.20 38.98
CA ASP A 12 20.97 2.14 38.40
C ASP A 12 20.89 1.02 37.34
N PRO A 13 20.44 -0.19 37.72
CA PRO A 13 20.22 -1.26 36.76
C PRO A 13 18.77 -1.22 36.29
N LEU A 14 18.46 -0.51 35.19
CA LEU A 14 17.20 -0.74 34.49
C LEU A 14 17.31 -1.96 33.59
N LYS A 15 17.19 -3.14 34.21
CA LYS A 15 16.79 -4.38 33.57
C LYS A 15 15.27 -4.50 33.65
N GLY A 16 14.63 -4.56 32.48
CA GLY A 16 13.44 -5.38 32.30
C GLY A 16 12.19 -4.66 31.81
N GLY A 17 11.75 -5.07 30.62
CA GLY A 17 10.40 -5.60 30.48
C GLY A 17 9.38 -4.70 29.79
N GLY A 18 8.83 -5.25 28.71
CA GLY A 18 7.39 -5.16 28.50
C GLY A 18 6.92 -4.03 27.59
N GLY A 19 6.55 -4.41 26.37
CA GLY A 19 5.72 -3.58 25.51
C GLY A 19 6.48 -2.86 24.42
N VAL A 20 7.13 -3.61 23.53
CA VAL A 20 7.09 -3.18 22.11
C VAL A 20 5.61 -3.20 21.78
N ALA A 21 4.96 -2.05 21.87
CA ALA A 21 3.67 -1.84 21.24
C ALA A 21 3.84 -2.41 19.84
N LYS A 22 3.09 -3.47 19.51
CA LYS A 22 2.95 -3.92 18.13
C LYS A 22 2.49 -2.69 17.38
N SER A 23 3.43 -1.99 16.76
CA SER A 23 3.13 -1.03 15.72
C SER A 23 2.31 -1.85 14.75
N ASN A 24 1.03 -1.53 14.62
CA ASN A 24 0.23 -1.99 13.50
C ASN A 24 0.93 -1.39 12.27
N SER A 25 2.00 -2.04 11.83
CA SER A 25 2.80 -1.67 10.70
C SER A 25 1.84 -1.78 9.54
N SER A 26 1.26 -0.66 9.12
CA SER A 26 0.42 -0.62 7.94
C SER A 26 1.27 -1.18 6.82
N THR A 27 0.94 -2.39 6.38
CA THR A 27 1.69 -3.09 5.34
C THR A 27 1.68 -2.24 4.09
N MET A 28 2.82 -2.15 3.42
CA MET A 28 2.94 -1.37 2.20
C MET A 28 2.04 -1.99 1.12
N LEU A 29 1.17 -1.19 0.50
CA LEU A 29 0.30 -1.65 -0.58
C LEU A 29 1.14 -2.34 -1.66
N GLY A 30 0.78 -3.55 -2.05
CA GLY A 30 1.56 -4.29 -3.06
C GLY A 30 2.70 -5.14 -2.49
N GLN A 31 2.98 -5.10 -1.18
CA GLN A 31 4.12 -5.81 -0.59
C GLN A 31 4.11 -7.32 -0.84
N TYR A 32 2.93 -7.93 -0.87
CA TYR A 32 2.74 -9.37 -1.12
C TYR A 32 2.29 -9.66 -2.56
N GLY A 33 2.28 -8.64 -3.41
CA GLY A 33 1.85 -8.72 -4.81
C GLY A 33 2.96 -9.17 -5.75
N VAL A 34 2.61 -9.31 -7.04
CA VAL A 34 3.55 -9.64 -8.10
C VAL A 34 4.30 -8.40 -8.57
N GLN A 35 5.57 -8.54 -8.94
CA GLN A 35 6.31 -7.44 -9.53
C GLN A 35 5.78 -7.12 -10.95
N THR A 36 5.42 -5.87 -11.21
CA THR A 36 4.97 -5.42 -12.53
C THR A 36 5.28 -3.94 -12.75
N ALA A 37 5.72 -3.59 -13.97
CA ALA A 37 5.96 -2.20 -14.34
C ALA A 37 4.63 -1.43 -14.47
N SER A 38 3.85 -1.73 -15.51
CA SER A 38 2.47 -1.27 -15.67
C SER A 38 1.67 -2.28 -16.48
N LYS A 39 0.48 -2.63 -15.98
CA LYS A 39 -0.41 -3.59 -16.62
C LYS A 39 -1.82 -3.03 -16.67
N THR A 40 -2.35 -2.90 -17.89
CA THR A 40 -3.77 -2.65 -18.10
C THR A 40 -4.57 -3.90 -17.77
N ILE A 41 -5.51 -3.76 -16.82
CA ILE A 41 -6.35 -4.85 -16.31
C ILE A 41 -7.84 -4.67 -16.67
N TRP A 42 -8.22 -3.49 -17.15
CA TRP A 42 -9.54 -3.20 -17.71
C TRP A 42 -9.45 -2.11 -18.77
N LYS A 43 -10.33 -2.20 -19.77
CA LYS A 43 -10.51 -1.20 -20.83
C LYS A 43 -12.00 -0.91 -20.93
N GLY A 44 -12.35 0.37 -20.93
CA GLY A 44 -13.71 0.81 -21.23
C GLY A 44 -13.82 1.30 -22.66
N THR A 45 -14.70 2.27 -22.88
CA THR A 45 -14.90 2.87 -24.20
C THR A 45 -13.82 3.91 -24.50
N GLY A 46 -13.15 3.74 -25.65
CA GLY A 46 -12.12 4.65 -26.11
C GLY A 46 -10.76 4.39 -25.45
N LYS A 47 -10.19 5.40 -24.80
CA LYS A 47 -8.87 5.37 -24.15
C LYS A 47 -8.96 5.06 -22.65
N GLU A 48 -10.16 4.97 -22.08
CA GLU A 48 -10.29 4.75 -20.64
C GLU A 48 -9.82 3.35 -20.22
N ARG A 49 -9.18 3.27 -19.05
CA ARG A 49 -8.55 2.03 -18.58
C ARG A 49 -8.24 2.05 -17.10
N ILE A 50 -8.08 0.85 -16.53
CA ILE A 50 -7.48 0.65 -15.21
C ILE A 50 -6.12 0.01 -15.40
N ASP A 51 -5.11 0.62 -14.80
CA ASP A 51 -3.72 0.18 -14.82
C ASP A 51 -3.24 -0.08 -13.39
N VAL A 52 -2.52 -1.20 -13.21
CA VAL A 52 -1.86 -1.57 -11.95
C VAL A 52 -0.34 -1.58 -12.13
N GLU A 53 0.38 -1.08 -11.14
CA GLU A 53 1.85 -1.01 -11.10
C GLU A 53 2.34 -1.50 -9.74
N ASN A 54 3.37 -2.35 -9.72
CA ASN A 54 4.02 -2.82 -8.51
C ASN A 54 5.52 -3.08 -8.80
N PRO A 55 6.30 -2.02 -9.05
CA PRO A 55 7.63 -2.15 -9.65
C PRO A 55 8.67 -2.81 -8.73
N ASN A 56 8.48 -2.72 -7.40
CA ASN A 56 9.41 -3.27 -6.42
C ASN A 56 8.66 -3.64 -5.12
N PRO A 57 7.95 -4.79 -5.10
CA PRO A 57 7.13 -5.22 -3.97
C PRO A 57 7.90 -5.20 -2.63
N GLY A 58 7.31 -4.61 -1.60
CA GLY A 58 7.88 -4.52 -0.26
C GLY A 58 8.94 -3.45 -0.08
N GLN A 59 9.34 -2.77 -1.17
CA GLN A 59 10.28 -1.64 -1.13
C GLN A 59 9.65 -0.35 -1.64
N ARG A 60 8.71 -0.44 -2.59
CA ARG A 60 7.93 0.68 -3.12
C ARG A 60 6.44 0.32 -3.14
N PRO A 61 5.55 1.20 -2.66
CA PRO A 61 4.12 0.93 -2.73
C PRO A 61 3.69 0.77 -4.19
N GLY A 62 2.95 -0.30 -4.44
CA GLY A 62 2.20 -0.46 -5.67
C GLY A 62 1.07 0.56 -5.76
N LYS A 63 0.45 0.65 -6.94
CA LYS A 63 -0.69 1.52 -7.18
C LYS A 63 -1.64 0.91 -8.19
N LEU A 64 -2.91 1.27 -8.03
CA LEU A 64 -3.96 1.04 -9.00
C LEU A 64 -4.52 2.40 -9.39
N HIS A 65 -4.70 2.64 -10.69
CA HIS A 65 -5.27 3.89 -11.15
C HIS A 65 -6.22 3.70 -12.34
N TYR A 66 -7.24 4.53 -12.39
CA TYR A 66 -8.08 4.72 -13.56
C TYR A 66 -7.55 5.90 -14.37
N GLN A 67 -7.52 5.77 -15.69
CA GLN A 67 -7.28 6.87 -16.62
C GLN A 67 -8.52 7.07 -17.50
N ASP A 68 -9.02 8.31 -17.57
CA ASP A 68 -10.17 8.64 -18.40
C ASP A 68 -9.80 8.92 -19.86
N ASN A 69 -10.82 9.16 -20.69
CA ASN A 69 -10.65 9.46 -22.12
C ASN A 69 -9.89 10.77 -22.42
N LYS A 70 -9.84 11.70 -21.46
CA LYS A 70 -9.09 12.96 -21.56
C LYS A 70 -7.65 12.81 -21.07
N GLY A 71 -7.32 11.65 -20.49
CA GLY A 71 -6.00 11.34 -19.97
C GLY A 71 -5.81 11.70 -18.50
N ASN A 72 -6.84 12.15 -17.79
CA ASN A 72 -6.76 12.39 -16.35
C ASN A 72 -6.57 11.06 -15.62
N LYS A 73 -5.74 11.06 -14.58
CA LYS A 73 -5.42 9.87 -13.78
C LYS A 73 -5.96 10.02 -12.38
N TYR A 74 -6.60 8.97 -11.87
CA TYR A 74 -7.18 8.92 -10.54
C TYR A 74 -6.66 7.69 -9.82
N ILE A 75 -6.05 7.88 -8.65
CA ILE A 75 -5.47 6.82 -7.84
C ILE A 75 -6.56 6.21 -6.96
N TYR A 76 -6.65 4.89 -6.96
CA TYR A 76 -7.57 4.18 -6.07
C TYR A 76 -6.99 4.14 -4.66
N ASP A 77 -7.79 4.53 -3.67
CA ASP A 77 -7.46 4.40 -2.25
C ASP A 77 -8.23 3.20 -1.67
N PRO A 78 -7.54 2.10 -1.31
CA PRO A 78 -8.18 0.94 -0.71
C PRO A 78 -8.69 1.18 0.71
N LYS A 79 -8.30 2.28 1.38
CA LYS A 79 -8.84 2.62 2.71
C LYS A 79 -10.25 3.19 2.62
N THR A 80 -10.53 3.97 1.58
CA THR A 80 -11.84 4.58 1.34
C THR A 80 -12.66 3.83 0.30
N TYR A 81 -12.08 2.79 -0.31
CA TYR A 81 -12.64 2.02 -1.42
C TYR A 81 -13.11 2.92 -2.58
N SER A 82 -12.36 3.97 -2.87
CA SER A 82 -12.77 5.02 -3.81
C SER A 82 -11.59 5.66 -4.53
N PHE A 83 -11.87 6.62 -5.41
CA PHE A 83 -10.90 7.55 -5.98
C PHE A 83 -11.12 8.93 -5.33
N PRO A 84 -10.40 9.28 -4.24
CA PRO A 84 -10.72 10.45 -3.42
C PRO A 84 -10.66 11.78 -4.18
N ASP A 85 -9.66 11.94 -5.06
CA ASP A 85 -9.45 13.17 -5.84
C ASP A 85 -10.21 13.17 -7.18
N ALA A 86 -11.11 12.21 -7.39
CA ALA A 86 -11.85 12.07 -8.63
C ALA A 86 -13.25 12.69 -8.59
N PRO A 87 -13.76 13.19 -9.73
CA PRO A 87 -15.15 13.59 -9.84
C PRO A 87 -16.11 12.47 -9.44
N LYS A 88 -17.30 12.83 -8.94
CA LYS A 88 -18.36 11.86 -8.58
C LYS A 88 -18.66 10.86 -9.70
N SER A 89 -18.56 11.28 -10.96
CA SER A 89 -18.76 10.40 -12.12
C SER A 89 -17.77 9.25 -12.19
N VAL A 90 -16.51 9.43 -11.76
CA VAL A 90 -15.51 8.36 -11.71
C VAL A 90 -15.86 7.37 -10.62
N ASN A 91 -16.20 7.85 -9.42
CA ASN A 91 -16.61 6.97 -8.32
C ASN A 91 -17.94 6.23 -8.62
N ASN A 92 -18.81 6.78 -9.48
CA ASN A 92 -19.99 6.04 -9.95
C ASN A 92 -19.62 4.81 -10.80
N LEU A 93 -18.44 4.75 -11.43
CA LEU A 93 -17.97 3.57 -12.17
C LEU A 93 -17.75 2.36 -11.26
N LEU A 94 -17.55 2.55 -9.94
CA LEU A 94 -17.45 1.44 -8.98
C LEU A 94 -18.74 0.62 -8.87
N LYS A 95 -19.86 1.12 -9.40
CA LYS A 95 -21.12 0.37 -9.49
C LYS A 95 -21.21 -0.52 -10.72
N ASP A 96 -20.31 -0.35 -11.69
CA ASP A 96 -20.21 -1.22 -12.84
C ASP A 96 -19.44 -2.49 -12.47
N THR A 97 -20.08 -3.64 -12.68
CA THR A 97 -19.53 -4.94 -12.29
C THR A 97 -18.20 -5.25 -12.97
N SER A 98 -17.99 -4.82 -14.22
CA SER A 98 -16.73 -5.08 -14.93
C SER A 98 -15.59 -4.25 -14.37
N PHE A 99 -15.89 -3.00 -14.01
CA PHE A 99 -14.96 -2.06 -13.40
C PHE A 99 -14.58 -2.52 -11.98
N GLU A 100 -15.56 -2.83 -11.13
CA GLU A 100 -15.34 -3.35 -9.77
C GLU A 100 -14.48 -4.63 -9.79
N LYS A 101 -14.81 -5.59 -10.65
CA LYS A 101 -14.01 -6.84 -10.79
C LYS A 101 -12.56 -6.56 -11.18
N ALA A 102 -12.31 -5.50 -11.94
CA ALA A 102 -10.95 -5.11 -12.30
C ALA A 102 -10.22 -4.47 -11.12
N ILE A 103 -10.89 -3.69 -10.28
CA ILE A 103 -10.35 -3.24 -8.99
C ILE A 103 -9.96 -4.45 -8.15
N ASP A 104 -10.88 -5.38 -7.92
CA ASP A 104 -10.64 -6.62 -7.17
C ASP A 104 -9.44 -7.41 -7.75
N LYS A 105 -9.36 -7.54 -9.07
CA LYS A 105 -8.23 -8.19 -9.74
C LYS A 105 -6.91 -7.48 -9.46
N GLY A 106 -6.88 -6.16 -9.56
CA GLY A 106 -5.68 -5.37 -9.28
C GLY A 106 -5.25 -5.46 -7.82
N MET A 107 -6.20 -5.33 -6.89
CA MET A 107 -5.94 -5.40 -5.45
C MET A 107 -5.47 -6.80 -5.03
N ILE A 108 -6.18 -7.85 -5.42
CA ILE A 108 -5.94 -9.22 -4.93
C ILE A 108 -4.82 -9.90 -5.71
N GLN A 109 -4.87 -9.89 -7.05
CA GLN A 109 -3.95 -10.69 -7.85
C GLN A 109 -2.62 -9.98 -8.12
N TYR A 110 -2.63 -8.65 -8.23
CA TYR A 110 -1.41 -7.89 -8.54
C TYR A 110 -0.76 -7.26 -7.32
N LEU A 111 -1.56 -6.72 -6.39
CA LEU A 111 -1.06 -6.08 -5.18
C LEU A 111 -1.02 -7.03 -3.96
N GLY A 112 -1.63 -8.21 -4.04
CA GLY A 112 -1.57 -9.21 -2.97
C GLY A 112 -2.36 -8.81 -1.72
N GLU A 113 -3.33 -7.91 -1.85
CA GLU A 113 -4.21 -7.53 -0.76
C GLU A 113 -5.23 -8.64 -0.47
N LYS A 114 -5.59 -8.77 0.81
CA LYS A 114 -6.58 -9.73 1.27
C LYS A 114 -7.96 -9.08 1.27
N LYS A 115 -8.97 -9.87 0.90
CA LYS A 115 -10.38 -9.47 0.96
C LYS A 115 -10.91 -9.54 2.39
#